data_AF-A0A0G0X3L1-F1
#
_entry.id   AF-A0A0G0X3L1-F1
#
_cell.length_a   1.000
_cell.length_b   1.000
_cell.length_c   1.000
_cell.angle_alpha   90.00
_cell.angle_beta   90.00
_cell.angle_gamma   90.00
#
_symmetry.space_group_name_H-M   'P 1'
#
loop_
_entity.id
_entity.type
_entity.pdbx_description
1 polymer ?
#
loop_
_entity_poly.entity_id
_entity_poly.type
_entity_poly.pdbx_seq_one_letter_code
_entity_poly.pdbx_strand_id
1 'polypeptide(L)'
;MRTRKSTSLLIIILLIAAATFVSGLNVIAQETQETAEENNDQEKISDLQEEIDKYVDKLKNLQSREESLSKEIETADGQIYLTQLRIQNSIATLRAKENEIQKLSGDIEELGVRINKLEKSIDYQEMLLGQRMRSRYKNYETSPVMVIFGSSTFNTLVQKTEYLKVLGIQDRRLMDQMSKTKTAYGQQKNLFEDKKEKDESLKRQVEV
;
A
#
# COMPACT_ATOMS: atom_id res chain seq x y z
N MET A 1 -92.72 5.78 40.29
CA MET A 1 -92.10 6.33 39.06
C MET A 1 -90.91 5.43 38.70
N ARG A 2 -90.64 5.00 37.46
CA ARG A 2 -91.43 4.93 36.21
C ARG A 2 -90.61 4.15 35.14
N THR A 3 -91.01 2.92 34.78
CA THR A 3 -90.71 2.22 33.47
C THR A 3 -89.23 1.92 33.13
N ARG A 4 -88.81 1.05 32.18
CA ARG A 4 -89.43 0.11 31.21
C ARG A 4 -88.35 -0.84 30.62
N LYS A 5 -88.75 -2.00 30.05
CA LYS A 5 -88.03 -2.85 29.04
C LYS A 5 -86.71 -3.51 29.50
N SER A 6 -86.52 -4.83 29.64
CA SER A 6 -87.21 -6.06 29.18
C SER A 6 -87.11 -6.41 27.68
N THR A 7 -86.77 -7.68 27.40
CA THR A 7 -86.64 -8.39 26.11
C THR A 7 -85.52 -7.86 25.17
N SER A 8 -84.67 -8.69 24.54
CA SER A 8 -84.72 -10.14 24.28
C SER A 8 -83.32 -10.77 24.24
N LEU A 9 -82.89 -11.42 25.32
CA LEU A 9 -81.63 -12.19 25.43
C LEU A 9 -81.87 -13.44 26.29
N LEU A 10 -82.99 -14.14 26.08
CA LEU A 10 -83.47 -15.14 27.04
C LEU A 10 -84.00 -16.46 26.46
N ILE A 11 -84.67 -16.46 25.30
CA ILE A 11 -85.21 -17.70 24.72
C ILE A 11 -85.01 -17.74 23.20
N ILE A 12 -84.47 -18.77 22.53
CA ILE A 12 -83.61 -19.92 22.94
C ILE A 12 -84.15 -20.89 24.02
N ILE A 13 -84.52 -22.11 23.63
CA ILE A 13 -85.05 -23.17 24.51
C ILE A 13 -86.50 -22.89 24.99
N LEU A 14 -87.40 -22.79 24.02
CA LEU A 14 -88.68 -23.52 24.09
C LEU A 14 -89.06 -23.88 22.65
N LEU A 15 -88.67 -25.05 22.15
CA LEU A 15 -89.45 -26.30 22.29
C LEU A 15 -90.96 -26.09 22.06
N ILE A 16 -91.43 -26.63 20.93
CA ILE A 16 -92.45 -27.69 20.84
C ILE A 16 -93.87 -27.40 21.41
N ALA A 17 -94.86 -27.85 20.63
CA ALA A 17 -96.31 -27.73 20.81
C ALA A 17 -96.88 -26.33 20.48
N ALA A 18 -97.91 -26.19 19.63
CA ALA A 18 -98.77 -27.16 18.97
C ALA A 18 -98.83 -26.84 17.45
N ALA A 19 -98.77 -27.80 16.53
CA ALA A 19 -99.89 -28.68 16.14
C ALA A 19 -101.18 -27.87 15.98
N THR A 20 -101.60 -27.50 14.77
CA THR A 20 -102.36 -28.32 13.78
C THR A 20 -102.58 -27.41 12.55
N PHE A 21 -102.92 -27.82 11.32
CA PHE A 21 -103.43 -29.06 10.72
C PHE A 21 -103.15 -29.06 9.18
N VAL A 22 -102.82 -30.21 8.58
CA VAL A 22 -103.32 -30.78 7.29
C VAL A 22 -103.79 -29.81 6.18
N SER A 23 -103.50 -29.93 4.88
CA SER A 23 -102.64 -30.75 3.97
C SER A 23 -102.67 -30.02 2.60
N GLY A 24 -101.77 -30.12 1.62
CA GLY A 24 -100.92 -31.22 1.17
C GLY A 24 -101.30 -31.59 -0.28
N LEU A 25 -100.47 -31.28 -1.27
CA LEU A 25 -100.49 -31.88 -2.62
C LEU A 25 -99.17 -31.59 -3.36
N ASN A 26 -98.73 -32.55 -4.18
CA ASN A 26 -97.35 -32.70 -4.62
C ASN A 26 -96.92 -31.70 -5.71
N VAL A 27 -95.67 -31.22 -5.62
CA VAL A 27 -94.91 -30.70 -6.76
C VAL A 27 -93.85 -31.74 -7.12
N ILE A 28 -93.78 -32.10 -8.40
CA ILE A 28 -92.86 -33.11 -8.93
C ILE A 28 -91.47 -32.47 -9.10
N ALA A 29 -90.43 -33.23 -8.78
CA ALA A 29 -89.04 -32.77 -8.87
C ALA A 29 -88.64 -32.46 -10.32
N GLN A 30 -88.00 -31.31 -10.50
CA GLN A 30 -87.21 -30.99 -11.70
C GLN A 30 -85.85 -30.43 -11.24
N GLU A 31 -84.95 -31.34 -10.88
CA GLU A 31 -83.51 -31.09 -10.85
C GLU A 31 -82.87 -31.57 -12.16
N THR A 32 -81.59 -31.29 -12.33
CA THR A 32 -80.74 -31.61 -13.50
C THR A 32 -81.02 -30.80 -14.77
N GLN A 33 -80.62 -29.52 -14.74
CA GLN A 33 -79.89 -28.95 -15.90
C GLN A 33 -78.87 -27.87 -15.48
N GLU A 34 -79.09 -27.14 -14.39
CA GLU A 34 -78.14 -26.13 -13.87
C GLU A 34 -76.82 -26.74 -13.35
N THR A 35 -76.87 -27.94 -12.77
CA THR A 35 -75.71 -28.59 -12.13
C THR A 35 -74.59 -29.04 -13.09
N ALA A 36 -74.79 -29.06 -14.40
CA ALA A 36 -73.76 -29.47 -15.35
C ALA A 36 -72.84 -28.31 -15.80
N GLU A 37 -73.39 -27.09 -15.85
CA GLU A 37 -72.63 -25.89 -16.25
C GLU A 37 -71.89 -25.28 -15.05
N GLU A 38 -72.52 -25.23 -13.87
CA GLU A 38 -71.86 -24.77 -12.63
C GLU A 38 -70.62 -25.60 -12.26
N ASN A 39 -70.66 -26.93 -12.43
CA ASN A 39 -69.49 -27.78 -12.16
C ASN A 39 -68.33 -27.51 -13.13
N ASN A 40 -68.62 -27.23 -14.40
CA ASN A 40 -67.61 -26.94 -15.42
C ASN A 40 -66.94 -25.58 -15.17
N ASP A 41 -67.71 -24.58 -14.76
CA ASP A 41 -67.15 -23.28 -14.40
C ASP A 41 -66.43 -23.29 -13.05
N GLN A 42 -66.85 -24.13 -12.07
CA GLN A 42 -66.07 -24.38 -10.85
C GLN A 42 -64.72 -25.06 -11.14
N GLU A 43 -64.69 -26.05 -12.03
CA GLU A 43 -63.45 -26.71 -12.46
C GLU A 43 -62.50 -25.71 -13.15
N LYS A 44 -62.99 -24.90 -14.10
CA LYS A 44 -62.21 -23.82 -14.71
C LYS A 44 -61.72 -22.78 -13.70
N ILE A 45 -62.55 -22.40 -12.72
CA ILE A 45 -62.14 -21.45 -11.67
C ILE A 45 -61.01 -22.04 -10.85
N SER A 46 -61.07 -23.34 -10.50
CA SER A 46 -59.99 -24.05 -9.80
C SER A 46 -58.70 -24.07 -10.62
N ASP A 47 -58.76 -24.45 -11.90
CA ASP A 47 -57.59 -24.48 -12.80
C ASP A 47 -56.94 -23.09 -12.94
N LEU A 48 -57.76 -22.03 -13.10
CA LEU A 48 -57.28 -20.66 -13.16
C LEU A 48 -56.68 -20.20 -11.83
N GLN A 49 -57.22 -20.64 -10.69
CA GLN A 49 -56.67 -20.36 -9.36
C GLN A 49 -55.27 -20.99 -9.20
N GLU A 50 -55.12 -22.26 -9.60
CA GLU A 50 -53.83 -22.96 -9.55
C GLU A 50 -52.80 -22.35 -10.53
N GLU A 51 -53.24 -21.92 -11.72
CA GLU A 51 -52.36 -21.20 -12.65
C GLU A 51 -51.94 -19.82 -12.09
N ILE A 52 -52.84 -19.06 -11.46
CA ILE A 52 -52.52 -17.80 -10.79
C ILE A 52 -51.48 -18.02 -9.68
N ASP A 53 -51.70 -18.97 -8.77
CA ASP A 53 -50.79 -19.25 -7.65
C ASP A 53 -49.40 -19.66 -8.16
N LYS A 54 -49.34 -20.49 -9.19
CA LYS A 54 -48.09 -20.88 -9.89
C LYS A 54 -47.36 -19.69 -10.51
N TYR A 55 -48.07 -18.72 -11.09
CA TYR A 55 -47.45 -17.50 -11.61
C TYR A 55 -47.01 -16.53 -10.50
N VAL A 56 -47.75 -16.44 -9.39
CA VAL A 56 -47.35 -15.67 -8.19
C VAL A 56 -46.05 -16.23 -7.61
N ASP A 57 -45.94 -17.55 -7.43
CA ASP A 57 -44.71 -18.19 -6.95
C ASP A 57 -43.55 -18.02 -7.95
N LYS A 58 -43.83 -18.06 -9.26
CA LYS A 58 -42.82 -17.79 -10.29
C LYS A 58 -42.30 -16.34 -10.22
N LEU A 59 -43.19 -15.35 -10.04
CA LEU A 59 -42.81 -13.94 -9.87
C LEU A 59 -41.98 -13.74 -8.60
N LYS A 60 -42.39 -14.33 -7.48
CA LYS A 60 -41.65 -14.28 -6.21
C LYS A 60 -40.25 -14.88 -6.31
N ASN A 61 -40.10 -16.00 -7.02
CA ASN A 61 -38.80 -16.62 -7.31
C ASN A 61 -37.92 -15.73 -8.22
N LEU A 62 -38.50 -15.12 -9.25
CA LEU A 62 -37.79 -14.20 -10.15
C LEU A 62 -37.29 -12.96 -9.40
N GLN A 63 -38.14 -12.31 -8.60
CA GLN A 63 -37.77 -11.15 -7.79
C GLN A 63 -36.67 -11.50 -6.77
N SER A 64 -36.78 -12.64 -6.08
CA SER A 64 -35.75 -13.11 -5.14
C SER A 64 -34.39 -13.32 -5.83
N ARG A 65 -34.42 -13.79 -7.09
CA ARG A 65 -33.21 -13.98 -7.91
C ARG A 65 -32.65 -12.66 -8.42
N GLU A 66 -33.50 -11.70 -8.80
CA GLU A 66 -33.10 -10.33 -9.16
C GLU A 66 -32.38 -9.63 -7.99
N GLU A 67 -32.96 -9.66 -6.79
CA GLU A 67 -32.35 -9.09 -5.58
C GLU A 67 -31.00 -9.74 -5.24
N SER A 68 -30.86 -11.05 -5.47
CA SER A 68 -29.59 -11.77 -5.29
C SER A 68 -28.54 -11.35 -6.32
N LEU A 69 -28.91 -11.29 -7.59
CA LEU A 69 -28.00 -10.89 -8.68
C LEU A 69 -27.58 -9.42 -8.56
N SER A 70 -28.49 -8.54 -8.12
CA SER A 70 -28.21 -7.12 -7.87
C SER A 70 -27.13 -6.94 -6.80
N LYS A 71 -27.25 -7.66 -5.66
CA LYS A 71 -26.22 -7.68 -4.60
C LYS A 71 -24.89 -8.28 -5.05
N GLU A 72 -24.93 -9.30 -5.92
CA GLU A 72 -23.73 -9.91 -6.50
C GLU A 72 -23.00 -8.94 -7.44
N ILE A 73 -23.74 -8.18 -8.26
CA ILE A 73 -23.19 -7.10 -9.11
C ILE A 73 -22.58 -5.98 -8.26
N GLU A 74 -23.31 -5.46 -7.25
CA GLU A 74 -22.77 -4.41 -6.35
C GLU A 74 -21.49 -4.87 -5.64
N THR A 75 -21.45 -6.13 -5.22
CA THR A 75 -20.26 -6.74 -4.61
C THR A 75 -19.11 -6.85 -5.61
N ALA A 76 -19.39 -7.27 -6.85
CA ALA A 76 -18.39 -7.38 -7.91
C ALA A 76 -17.82 -6.01 -8.31
N ASP A 77 -18.67 -5.00 -8.50
CA ASP A 77 -18.27 -3.62 -8.80
C ASP A 77 -17.40 -3.04 -7.67
N GLY A 78 -17.79 -3.27 -6.41
CA GLY A 78 -16.98 -2.89 -5.24
C GLY A 78 -15.60 -3.57 -5.21
N GLN A 79 -15.53 -4.86 -5.56
CA GLN A 79 -14.26 -5.60 -5.66
C GLN A 79 -13.39 -5.13 -6.84
N ILE A 80 -13.99 -4.82 -7.99
CA ILE A 80 -13.31 -4.27 -9.17
C ILE A 80 -12.71 -2.91 -8.82
N TYR A 81 -13.50 -2.01 -8.22
CA TYR A 81 -13.04 -0.68 -7.82
C TYR A 81 -11.93 -0.73 -6.76
N LEU A 82 -12.08 -1.57 -5.72
CA LEU A 82 -11.04 -1.81 -4.72
C LEU A 82 -9.74 -2.35 -5.35
N THR A 83 -9.86 -3.24 -6.34
CA THR A 83 -8.71 -3.79 -7.07
C THR A 83 -8.04 -2.72 -7.94
N GLN A 84 -8.82 -1.87 -8.60
CA GLN A 84 -8.31 -0.73 -9.38
C GLN A 84 -7.53 0.26 -8.50
N LEU A 85 -8.05 0.59 -7.30
CA LEU A 85 -7.35 1.42 -6.32
C LEU A 85 -6.04 0.77 -5.84
N ARG A 86 -6.04 -0.55 -5.57
CA ARG A 86 -4.82 -1.29 -5.22
C ARG A 86 -3.78 -1.24 -6.34
N ILE A 87 -4.18 -1.43 -7.60
CA ILE A 87 -3.32 -1.33 -8.77
C ILE A 87 -2.72 0.09 -8.89
N GLN A 88 -3.55 1.14 -8.76
CA GLN A 88 -3.07 2.53 -8.81
C GLN A 88 -2.05 2.84 -7.70
N ASN A 89 -2.31 2.38 -6.47
CA ASN A 89 -1.40 2.53 -5.34
C ASN A 89 -0.07 1.77 -5.59
N SER A 90 -0.13 0.54 -6.10
CA SER A 90 1.07 -0.22 -6.47
C SER A 90 1.90 0.48 -7.54
N ILE A 91 1.27 1.02 -8.60
CA ILE A 91 1.94 1.80 -9.65
C ILE A 91 2.58 3.07 -9.08
N ALA A 92 1.90 3.78 -8.17
CA ALA A 92 2.46 4.97 -7.52
C ALA A 92 3.66 4.62 -6.63
N THR A 93 3.58 3.51 -5.89
CA THR A 93 4.65 2.98 -5.03
C THR A 93 5.85 2.53 -5.85
N LEU A 94 5.62 1.85 -6.98
CA LEU A 94 6.65 1.42 -7.92
C LEU A 94 7.43 2.64 -8.45
N ARG A 95 6.71 3.64 -8.97
CA ARG A 95 7.31 4.90 -9.45
C ARG A 95 8.10 5.62 -8.35
N ALA A 96 7.63 5.60 -7.10
CA ALA A 96 8.37 6.19 -5.99
C ALA A 96 9.69 5.46 -5.74
N LYS A 97 9.71 4.12 -5.76
CA LYS A 97 10.92 3.29 -5.65
C LYS A 97 11.88 3.49 -6.82
N GLU A 98 11.38 3.52 -8.06
CA GLU A 98 12.19 3.81 -9.26
C GLU A 98 12.90 5.17 -9.17
N ASN A 99 12.18 6.21 -8.73
CA ASN A 99 12.76 7.54 -8.49
C ASN A 99 13.80 7.54 -7.35
N GLU A 100 13.62 6.73 -6.32
CA GLU A 100 14.61 6.57 -5.24
C GLU A 100 15.87 5.86 -5.76
N ILE A 101 15.72 4.77 -6.51
CA ILE A 101 16.80 4.03 -7.18
C ILE A 101 17.60 4.95 -8.13
N GLN A 102 16.91 5.76 -8.94
CA GLN A 102 17.58 6.69 -9.87
C GLN A 102 18.43 7.73 -9.12
N LYS A 103 17.89 8.34 -8.06
CA LYS A 103 18.65 9.28 -7.21
C LYS A 103 19.84 8.61 -6.54
N LEU A 104 19.63 7.41 -5.99
CA LEU A 104 20.66 6.66 -5.29
C LEU A 104 21.79 6.22 -6.23
N SER A 105 21.45 5.81 -7.46
CA SER A 105 22.42 5.52 -8.52
C SER A 105 23.27 6.75 -8.88
N GLY A 106 22.64 7.94 -8.99
CA GLY A 106 23.36 9.20 -9.22
C GLY A 106 24.28 9.60 -8.06
N ASP A 107 23.82 9.45 -6.82
CA ASP A 107 24.65 9.66 -5.61
C ASP A 107 25.86 8.72 -5.59
N ILE A 108 25.66 7.43 -5.96
CA ILE A 108 26.73 6.41 -6.03
C ILE A 108 27.77 6.79 -7.09
N GLU A 109 27.34 7.25 -8.27
CA GLU A 109 28.25 7.73 -9.31
C GLU A 109 29.07 8.94 -8.84
N GLU A 110 28.43 9.95 -8.22
CA GLU A 110 29.13 11.12 -7.71
C GLU A 110 30.13 10.77 -6.60
N LEU A 111 29.75 9.85 -5.71
CA LEU A 111 30.65 9.30 -4.69
C LEU A 111 31.83 8.57 -5.31
N GLY A 112 31.63 7.75 -6.34
CA GLY A 112 32.72 7.09 -7.08
C GLY A 112 33.73 8.11 -7.65
N VAL A 113 33.24 9.20 -8.25
CA VAL A 113 34.08 10.30 -8.76
C VAL A 113 34.82 11.02 -7.62
N ARG A 114 34.18 11.26 -6.47
CA ARG A 114 34.80 11.87 -5.29
C ARG A 114 35.87 10.97 -4.68
N ILE A 115 35.61 9.67 -4.55
CA ILE A 115 36.54 8.65 -4.05
C ILE A 115 37.79 8.60 -4.93
N ASN A 116 37.66 8.53 -6.25
CA ASN A 116 38.82 8.48 -7.16
C ASN A 116 39.64 9.80 -7.16
N LYS A 117 39.01 10.96 -6.92
CA LYS A 117 39.73 12.22 -6.70
C LYS A 117 40.54 12.21 -5.40
N LEU A 118 39.98 11.64 -4.33
CA LEU A 118 40.66 11.50 -3.03
C LEU A 118 41.82 10.51 -3.11
N GLU A 119 41.63 9.36 -3.78
CA GLU A 119 42.66 8.36 -4.10
C GLU A 119 43.86 9.01 -4.82
N LYS A 120 43.64 9.68 -5.95
CA LYS A 120 44.68 10.42 -6.69
C LYS A 120 45.37 11.50 -5.84
N SER A 121 44.64 12.14 -4.92
CA SER A 121 45.23 13.10 -3.98
C SER A 121 46.13 12.43 -2.96
N ILE A 122 45.77 11.24 -2.47
CA ILE A 122 46.59 10.44 -1.55
C ILE A 122 47.86 9.98 -2.26
N ASP A 123 47.75 9.41 -3.46
CA ASP A 123 48.91 8.96 -4.26
C ASP A 123 49.92 10.10 -4.49
N TYR A 124 49.41 11.29 -4.85
CA TYR A 124 50.25 12.48 -5.05
C TYR A 124 50.92 12.95 -3.74
N GLN A 125 50.19 12.96 -2.62
CA GLN A 125 50.73 13.30 -1.31
C GLN A 125 51.80 12.31 -0.86
N GLU A 126 51.57 11.00 -1.01
CA GLU A 126 52.53 9.94 -0.70
C GLU A 126 53.78 10.02 -1.56
N MET A 127 53.62 10.23 -2.88
CA MET A 127 54.74 10.46 -3.80
C MET A 127 55.60 11.65 -3.35
N LEU A 128 54.98 12.80 -3.07
CA LEU A 128 55.67 14.02 -2.66
C LEU A 128 56.40 13.84 -1.33
N LEU A 129 55.75 13.21 -0.34
CA LEU A 129 56.36 12.89 0.95
C LEU A 129 57.51 11.90 0.81
N GLY A 130 57.36 10.85 0.00
CA GLY A 130 58.41 9.88 -0.30
C GLY A 130 59.60 10.46 -1.07
N GLN A 131 59.38 11.45 -1.95
CA GLN A 131 60.46 12.23 -2.57
C GLN A 131 61.19 13.10 -1.52
N ARG A 132 60.45 13.81 -0.65
CA ARG A 132 61.03 14.63 0.43
C ARG A 132 61.81 13.81 1.45
N MET A 133 61.32 12.63 1.84
CA MET A 133 62.02 11.70 2.74
C MET A 133 63.32 11.18 2.10
N ARG A 134 63.30 10.77 0.82
CA ARG A 134 64.51 10.35 0.09
C ARG A 134 65.52 11.49 -0.07
N SER A 135 65.06 12.71 -0.33
CA SER A 135 65.93 13.90 -0.38
C SER A 135 66.60 14.18 0.97
N ARG A 136 65.83 14.16 2.07
CA ARG A 136 66.35 14.25 3.44
C ARG A 136 67.40 13.18 3.75
N TYR A 137 67.11 11.93 3.37
CA TYR A 137 68.01 10.81 3.64
C TYR A 137 69.32 10.92 2.85
N LYS A 138 69.28 11.29 1.56
CA LYS A 138 70.49 11.55 0.77
C LYS A 138 71.32 12.71 1.31
N ASN A 139 70.66 13.76 1.79
CA ASN A 139 71.33 14.92 2.39
C ASN A 139 71.73 14.72 3.87
N TYR A 140 71.56 13.51 4.42
CA TYR A 140 71.93 13.21 5.82
C TYR A 140 73.45 13.27 6.06
N GLU A 141 74.26 12.93 5.05
CA GLU A 141 75.72 13.05 5.11
C GLU A 141 76.17 14.50 5.38
N THR A 142 75.41 15.48 4.86
CA THR A 142 75.51 16.89 5.30
C THR A 142 74.63 17.13 6.52
N SER A 143 75.18 16.88 7.72
CA SER A 143 74.49 17.17 8.98
C SER A 143 73.84 18.56 8.97
N PRO A 144 72.55 18.72 9.34
CA PRO A 144 71.89 20.03 9.38
C PRO A 144 72.63 21.04 10.25
N VAL A 145 73.28 20.57 11.31
CA VAL A 145 74.18 21.35 12.16
C VAL A 145 75.34 21.89 11.33
N MET A 146 76.01 21.05 10.55
CA MET A 146 77.11 21.45 9.65
C MET A 146 76.66 22.40 8.53
N VAL A 147 75.43 22.26 8.02
CA VAL A 147 74.86 23.17 7.01
C VAL A 147 74.57 24.57 7.59
N ILE A 148 74.18 24.64 8.86
CA ILE A 148 73.92 25.90 9.60
C ILE A 148 75.25 26.55 10.02
N PHE A 149 76.12 25.82 10.72
CA PHE A 149 77.39 26.35 11.25
C PHE A 149 78.50 26.52 10.20
N GLY A 150 78.41 25.84 9.06
CA GLY A 150 79.30 26.04 7.89
C GLY A 150 78.94 27.27 7.03
N SER A 151 78.10 28.19 7.52
CA SER A 151 77.81 29.45 6.81
C SER A 151 78.81 30.55 7.15
N SER A 152 79.32 31.25 6.13
CA SER A 152 80.35 32.28 6.26
C SER A 152 79.88 33.60 6.88
N THR A 153 78.58 33.83 7.06
CA THR A 153 78.05 35.04 7.72
C THR A 153 76.85 34.73 8.62
N PHE A 154 76.68 35.52 9.69
CA PHE A 154 75.55 35.43 10.61
C PHE A 154 74.19 35.61 9.91
N ASN A 155 74.10 36.50 8.92
CA ASN A 155 72.89 36.70 8.12
C ASN A 155 72.49 35.43 7.35
N THR A 156 73.45 34.75 6.74
CA THR A 156 73.21 33.45 6.06
C THR A 156 72.77 32.37 7.04
N LEU A 157 73.28 32.38 8.27
CA LEU A 157 72.87 31.44 9.33
C LEU A 157 71.37 31.62 9.67
N VAL A 158 70.95 32.86 9.95
CA VAL A 158 69.54 33.20 10.28
C VAL A 158 68.59 32.87 9.14
N GLN A 159 68.99 33.13 7.88
CA GLN A 159 68.17 32.78 6.72
C GLN A 159 68.01 31.25 6.56
N LYS A 160 69.08 30.47 6.77
CA LYS A 160 69.03 29.01 6.71
C LYS A 160 68.16 28.40 7.81
N THR A 161 68.22 28.92 9.04
CA THR A 161 67.42 28.38 10.16
C THR A 161 65.93 28.65 9.99
N GLU A 162 65.54 29.86 9.57
CA GLU A 162 64.14 30.15 9.25
C GLU A 162 63.63 29.35 8.05
N TYR A 163 64.45 29.13 7.01
CA TYR A 163 64.08 28.27 5.88
C TYR A 163 63.80 26.82 6.29
N LEU A 164 64.67 26.22 7.11
CA LEU A 164 64.47 24.87 7.64
C LEU A 164 63.23 24.74 8.53
N LYS A 165 62.94 25.78 9.33
CA LYS A 165 61.73 25.88 10.15
C LYS A 165 60.46 25.96 9.30
N VAL A 166 60.46 26.79 8.24
CA VAL A 166 59.34 26.89 7.28
C VAL A 166 59.11 25.56 6.55
N LEU A 167 60.17 24.88 6.10
CA LEU A 167 60.07 23.54 5.51
C LEU A 167 59.45 22.52 6.47
N GLY A 168 59.90 22.48 7.74
CA GLY A 168 59.36 21.60 8.76
C GLY A 168 57.88 21.85 9.05
N ILE A 169 57.44 23.11 9.03
CA ILE A 169 56.02 23.48 9.15
C ILE A 169 55.23 23.00 7.92
N GLN A 170 55.77 23.17 6.72
CA GLN A 170 55.11 22.74 5.49
C GLN A 170 54.96 21.21 5.44
N ASP A 171 55.96 20.45 5.88
CA ASP A 171 55.89 18.98 5.94
C ASP A 171 54.86 18.48 6.95
N ARG A 172 54.79 19.09 8.14
CA ARG A 172 53.74 18.77 9.12
C ARG A 172 52.35 19.07 8.56
N ARG A 173 52.18 20.19 7.84
CA ARG A 173 50.94 20.54 7.15
C ARG A 173 50.57 19.53 6.07
N LEU A 174 51.54 19.06 5.28
CA LEU A 174 51.31 18.05 4.24
C LEU A 174 50.91 16.70 4.84
N MET A 175 51.51 16.30 5.95
CA MET A 175 51.12 15.09 6.70
C MET A 175 49.70 15.19 7.28
N ASP A 176 49.35 16.33 7.88
CA ASP A 176 47.99 16.59 8.39
C ASP A 176 46.95 16.60 7.26
N GLN A 177 47.27 17.23 6.12
CA GLN A 177 46.44 17.18 4.92
C GLN A 177 46.26 15.75 4.42
N MET A 178 47.32 14.94 4.32
CA MET A 178 47.21 13.55 3.89
C MET A 178 46.39 12.70 4.86
N SER A 179 46.55 12.89 6.17
CA SER A 179 45.72 12.24 7.19
C SER A 179 44.23 12.55 6.98
N LYS A 180 43.89 13.84 6.84
CA LYS A 180 42.51 14.30 6.55
C LYS A 180 41.98 13.74 5.23
N THR A 181 42.79 13.69 4.17
CA THR A 181 42.39 13.11 2.88
C THR A 181 42.11 11.61 3.02
N LYS A 182 42.93 10.85 3.76
CA LYS A 182 42.70 9.42 4.05
C LYS A 182 41.45 9.18 4.90
N THR A 183 41.20 10.00 5.92
CA THR A 183 39.96 9.93 6.72
C THR A 183 38.74 10.20 5.85
N ALA A 184 38.77 11.26 5.02
CA ALA A 184 37.68 11.57 4.10
C ALA A 184 37.46 10.44 3.09
N TYR A 185 38.52 9.86 2.51
CA TYR A 185 38.43 8.72 1.60
C TYR A 185 37.71 7.52 2.25
N GLY A 186 38.11 7.14 3.46
CA GLY A 186 37.44 6.06 4.20
C GLY A 186 35.96 6.34 4.47
N GLN A 187 35.63 7.56 4.88
CA GLN A 187 34.23 7.97 5.11
C GLN A 187 33.38 7.93 3.83
N GLN A 188 33.91 8.43 2.71
CA GLN A 188 33.20 8.38 1.43
C GLN A 188 33.04 6.95 0.92
N LYS A 189 34.05 6.08 1.14
CA LYS A 189 33.98 4.67 0.75
C LYS A 189 32.92 3.90 1.53
N ASN A 190 32.86 4.06 2.86
CA ASN A 190 31.81 3.45 3.67
C ASN A 190 30.41 3.92 3.21
N LEU A 191 30.23 5.23 3.00
CA LEU A 191 28.96 5.79 2.52
C LEU A 191 28.57 5.28 1.12
N PHE A 192 29.54 5.01 0.25
CA PHE A 192 29.33 4.40 -1.06
C PHE A 192 28.86 2.94 -0.92
N GLU A 193 29.48 2.16 -0.04
CA GLU A 193 29.11 0.77 0.24
C GLU A 193 27.68 0.70 0.84
N ASP A 194 27.36 1.52 1.85
CA ASP A 194 26.03 1.63 2.46
C ASP A 194 24.95 1.97 1.41
N LYS A 195 25.23 2.94 0.53
CA LYS A 195 24.30 3.34 -0.53
C LYS A 195 24.11 2.26 -1.58
N LYS A 196 25.18 1.53 -1.94
CA LYS A 196 25.12 0.41 -2.90
C LYS A 196 24.30 -0.76 -2.36
N GLU A 197 24.46 -1.12 -1.09
CA GLU A 197 23.62 -2.13 -0.44
C GLU A 197 22.13 -1.72 -0.44
N LYS A 198 21.85 -0.46 -0.13
CA LYS A 198 20.47 0.07 -0.20
C LYS A 198 19.90 0.04 -1.61
N ASP A 199 20.68 0.37 -2.63
CA ASP A 199 20.27 0.33 -4.04
C ASP A 199 19.95 -1.10 -4.50
N GLU A 200 20.81 -2.07 -4.18
CA GLU A 200 20.59 -3.49 -4.44
C GLU A 200 19.40 -4.07 -3.66
N SER A 201 19.11 -3.54 -2.46
CA SER A 201 17.91 -3.90 -1.68
C SER A 201 16.63 -3.34 -2.30
N LEU A 202 16.65 -2.09 -2.79
CA LEU A 202 15.50 -1.48 -3.46
C LEU A 202 15.18 -2.13 -4.81
N LYS A 203 16.18 -2.43 -5.63
CA LYS A 203 16.01 -3.14 -6.92
C LYS A 203 15.34 -4.51 -6.74
N ARG A 204 15.79 -5.29 -5.74
CA ARG A 204 15.17 -6.58 -5.37
C ARG A 204 13.71 -6.47 -4.89
N GLN A 205 13.24 -5.30 -4.46
CA GLN A 205 11.84 -5.06 -4.10
C GLN A 205 10.98 -4.56 -5.28
N VAL A 206 11.59 -4.35 -6.44
CA VAL A 206 10.96 -3.85 -7.68
C VAL A 206 10.89 -4.94 -8.75
N GLU A 207 11.82 -5.91 -8.72
CA GLU A 207 11.91 -7.05 -9.65
C GLU A 207 11.03 -8.26 -9.28
N VAL A 208 10.24 -8.17 -8.20
CA VAL A 208 9.33 -9.22 -7.67
C VAL A 208 7.87 -8.81 -7.86
#